data_AF-A0A126Q377-F1
#
_entry.id   AF-A0A126Q377-F1
#
_cell.length_a   1.000
_cell.length_b   1.000
_cell.length_c   1.000
_cell.angle_alpha   90.00
_cell.angle_beta   90.00
_cell.angle_gamma   90.00
#
_symmetry.space_group_name_H-M   'P 1'
#
loop_
_entity.id
_entity.type
_entity.pdbx_description
1 polymer ?
#
loop_
_entity_poly.entity_id
_entity_poly.type
_entity_poly.pdbx_seq_one_letter_code
_entity_poly.pdbx_strand_id
1 'polypeptide(L)'
;MEISVIATSLAQNFSWAESVVLAAKKIKEHNKYWTKRGQSRLYPTGSKKLTPPMVNSAIEMTDCFTISKRLSTLPEDKAAEIRWAANYLFENKQHGHNYVNFRSTDELERYLIALSPIVGMARWLIELVPLEGMLPVLSRWIESEGVNGFISAKTVRDRFKFPDGQVKLYFLKLDAVKITKGGIPPDSSQSSNALQYVLHLYAINKKAKIIEERCNSASQAF
;
A
#
# COMPACT_ATOMS: atom_id res chain seq x y z
N MET A 1 9.37 -3.35 -27.74
CA MET A 1 10.54 -2.49 -27.44
C MET A 1 10.31 -1.58 -26.23
N GLU A 2 9.14 -0.94 -26.09
CA GLU A 2 8.81 -0.03 -24.97
C GLU A 2 8.68 -0.68 -23.58
N ILE A 3 8.23 -1.93 -23.50
CA ILE A 3 8.14 -2.69 -22.23
C ILE A 3 9.53 -2.85 -21.59
N SER A 4 10.57 -3.01 -22.40
CA SER A 4 11.95 -3.09 -21.91
C SER A 4 12.39 -1.77 -21.29
N VAL A 5 11.92 -0.62 -21.81
CA VAL A 5 12.24 0.70 -21.24
C VAL A 5 11.53 0.88 -19.90
N ILE A 6 10.25 0.51 -19.80
CA ILE A 6 9.49 0.60 -18.54
C ILE A 6 10.11 -0.33 -17.48
N ALA A 7 10.42 -1.58 -17.84
CA ALA A 7 11.05 -2.54 -16.92
C ALA A 7 12.50 -2.15 -16.54
N THR A 8 13.26 -1.53 -17.46
CA THR A 8 14.64 -1.07 -17.21
C THR A 8 14.67 0.23 -16.41
N SER A 9 13.72 1.15 -16.65
CA SER A 9 13.53 2.36 -15.83
C SER A 9 13.01 2.02 -14.43
N LEU A 10 12.20 0.96 -14.31
CA LEU A 10 11.85 0.28 -13.05
C LEU A 10 12.95 -0.68 -12.57
N ALA A 11 14.20 -0.60 -13.05
CA ALA A 11 15.32 -1.38 -12.52
C ALA A 11 16.47 -0.48 -12.04
N GLN A 12 16.49 0.80 -12.40
CA GLN A 12 17.56 1.74 -12.07
C GLN A 12 17.10 2.76 -11.02
N ASN A 13 17.64 2.68 -9.80
CA ASN A 13 17.54 3.75 -8.78
C ASN A 13 17.99 5.07 -9.42
N PHE A 14 17.27 6.20 -9.35
CA PHE A 14 17.09 7.05 -8.17
C PHE A 14 15.78 7.87 -8.19
N SER A 15 14.91 7.66 -9.18
CA SER A 15 13.65 8.43 -9.33
C SER A 15 12.61 7.59 -10.09
N TRP A 16 12.19 6.47 -9.49
CA TRP A 16 11.10 5.68 -10.07
C TRP A 16 9.78 6.44 -10.05
N ALA A 17 9.65 7.48 -9.22
CA ALA A 17 8.47 8.33 -9.14
C ALA A 17 8.31 9.09 -10.46
N GLU A 18 9.40 9.68 -10.94
CA GLU A 18 9.43 10.36 -12.21
C GLU A 18 9.30 9.37 -13.36
N SER A 19 9.94 8.20 -13.30
CA SER A 19 9.78 7.17 -14.34
C SER A 19 8.37 6.58 -14.38
N VAL A 20 7.67 6.46 -13.26
CA VAL A 20 6.26 6.00 -13.19
C VAL A 20 5.31 7.13 -13.55
N VAL A 21 5.59 8.38 -13.17
CA VAL A 21 4.83 9.55 -13.63
C VAL A 21 5.02 9.76 -15.13
N LEU A 22 6.23 9.57 -15.66
CA LEU A 22 6.56 9.62 -17.08
C LEU A 22 5.94 8.44 -17.82
N ALA A 23 5.99 7.22 -17.26
CA ALA A 23 5.29 6.07 -17.81
C ALA A 23 3.78 6.33 -17.81
N ALA A 24 3.21 6.82 -16.71
CA ALA A 24 1.80 7.20 -16.63
C ALA A 24 1.44 8.32 -17.61
N LYS A 25 2.32 9.31 -17.83
CA LYS A 25 2.16 10.37 -18.85
C LYS A 25 2.20 9.80 -20.26
N LYS A 26 3.24 9.03 -20.63
CA LYS A 26 3.36 8.33 -21.92
C LYS A 26 2.20 7.37 -22.19
N ILE A 27 1.72 6.70 -21.15
CA ILE A 27 0.53 5.84 -21.24
C ILE A 27 -0.73 6.67 -21.45
N LYS A 28 -0.88 7.82 -20.78
CA LYS A 28 -1.99 8.76 -21.00
C LYS A 28 -2.00 9.31 -22.43
N GLU A 29 -0.85 9.41 -23.08
CA GLU A 29 -0.74 9.83 -24.49
C GLU A 29 -1.19 8.73 -25.48
N HIS A 30 -1.32 7.47 -25.04
CA HIS A 30 -1.67 6.34 -25.89
C HIS A 30 -3.13 5.87 -25.72
N ASN A 31 -3.90 5.94 -26.82
CA ASN A 31 -5.31 5.53 -26.91
C ASN A 31 -5.62 4.10 -26.40
N LYS A 32 -4.68 3.14 -26.51
CA LYS A 32 -4.86 1.76 -26.05
C LYS A 32 -5.13 1.61 -24.54
N TYR A 33 -4.69 2.58 -23.73
CA TYR A 33 -4.87 2.58 -22.27
C TYR A 33 -6.13 3.32 -21.82
N TRP A 34 -6.97 3.75 -22.77
CA TRP A 34 -8.23 4.42 -22.50
C TRP A 34 -9.41 3.53 -22.89
N THR A 35 -10.49 3.64 -22.13
CA THR A 35 -11.79 3.09 -22.51
C THR A 35 -12.40 3.94 -23.62
N LYS A 36 -13.41 3.42 -24.33
CA LYS A 36 -14.18 4.19 -25.32
C LYS A 36 -14.86 5.45 -24.73
N ARG A 37 -14.95 5.53 -23.39
CA ARG A 37 -15.52 6.67 -22.63
C ARG A 37 -14.45 7.62 -22.08
N GLY A 38 -13.20 7.52 -22.54
CA GLY A 38 -12.11 8.41 -22.11
C GLY A 38 -11.65 8.19 -20.65
N GLN A 39 -12.04 7.09 -20.01
CA GLN A 39 -11.52 6.71 -18.68
C GLN A 39 -10.29 5.82 -18.84
N SER A 40 -9.28 5.99 -17.99
CA SER A 40 -8.10 5.12 -18.06
C SER A 40 -8.43 3.70 -17.63
N ARG A 41 -7.98 2.75 -18.43
CA ARG A 41 -8.02 1.32 -18.09
C ARG A 41 -7.05 0.96 -16.98
N LEU A 42 -6.09 1.84 -16.62
CA LEU A 42 -5.11 1.61 -15.54
C LEU A 42 -5.57 2.08 -14.16
N TYR A 43 -6.68 2.82 -14.04
CA TYR A 43 -7.17 3.28 -12.75
C TYR A 43 -8.34 2.43 -12.24
N PRO A 44 -8.52 2.25 -10.92
CA PRO A 44 -9.78 1.76 -10.39
C PRO A 44 -10.88 2.71 -10.85
N THR A 45 -11.97 2.16 -11.40
CA THR A 45 -13.16 2.92 -11.78
C THR A 45 -13.72 3.60 -10.52
N GLY A 46 -13.32 4.85 -10.26
CA GLY A 46 -13.80 5.64 -9.12
C GLY A 46 -12.78 6.52 -8.40
N SER A 47 -11.46 6.29 -8.51
CA SER A 47 -10.47 7.11 -7.80
C SER A 47 -9.91 8.24 -8.65
N LYS A 48 -10.08 9.50 -8.18
CA LYS A 48 -9.49 10.70 -8.79
C LYS A 48 -8.07 11.01 -8.30
N LYS A 49 -7.52 10.26 -7.34
CA LYS A 49 -6.33 10.68 -6.59
C LYS A 49 -5.26 9.60 -6.62
N LEU A 50 -4.13 9.91 -7.27
CA LEU A 50 -3.11 8.94 -7.70
C LEU A 50 -1.70 9.52 -7.70
N THR A 51 -1.39 10.46 -6.82
CA THR A 51 0.01 10.83 -6.61
C THR A 51 0.56 9.91 -5.52
N PRO A 52 1.58 9.08 -5.83
CA PRO A 52 2.23 8.31 -4.78
C PRO A 52 2.80 9.28 -3.74
N PRO A 53 2.80 8.93 -2.44
CA PRO A 53 3.37 9.81 -1.43
C PRO A 53 4.85 10.03 -1.72
N MET A 54 5.35 11.24 -1.46
CA MET A 54 6.78 11.50 -1.60
C MET A 54 7.56 10.72 -0.54
N VAL A 55 8.65 10.11 -0.99
CA VAL A 55 9.66 9.49 -0.15
C VAL A 55 10.69 10.56 0.19
N ASN A 56 10.91 10.80 1.48
CA ASN A 56 11.59 12.01 1.94
C ASN A 56 12.88 11.71 2.72
N SER A 57 13.36 10.46 2.72
CA SER A 57 14.60 10.08 3.42
C SER A 57 15.33 8.91 2.78
N ALA A 58 16.65 8.83 3.02
CA ALA A 58 17.49 7.73 2.54
C ALA A 58 17.07 6.35 3.09
N ILE A 59 16.57 6.31 4.32
CA ILE A 59 16.03 5.09 4.94
C ILE A 59 14.77 4.62 4.21
N GLU A 60 13.84 5.53 3.92
CA GLU A 60 12.65 5.16 3.14
C GLU A 60 13.00 4.74 1.72
N MET A 61 14.04 5.31 1.10
CA MET A 61 14.56 4.83 -0.20
C MET A 61 15.11 3.40 -0.10
N THR A 62 15.78 3.08 1.01
CA THR A 62 16.27 1.72 1.30
C THR A 62 15.10 0.75 1.48
N ASP A 63 14.04 1.17 2.17
CA ASP A 63 12.79 0.41 2.26
C ASP A 63 12.17 0.18 0.87
N CYS A 64 12.07 1.23 0.06
CA CYS A 64 11.54 1.15 -1.30
C CYS A 64 12.28 0.09 -2.12
N PHE A 65 13.62 0.12 -2.09
CA PHE A 65 14.45 -0.84 -2.81
C PHE A 65 14.24 -2.27 -2.30
N THR A 66 14.25 -2.46 -0.98
CA THR A 66 14.09 -3.79 -0.35
C THR A 66 12.73 -4.40 -0.67
N ILE A 67 11.65 -3.64 -0.53
CA ILE A 67 10.29 -4.08 -0.83
C ILE A 67 10.15 -4.38 -2.32
N SER A 68 10.67 -3.51 -3.19
CA SER A 68 10.61 -3.70 -4.65
C SER A 68 11.36 -4.96 -5.10
N LYS A 69 12.53 -5.23 -4.51
CA LYS A 69 13.29 -6.46 -4.78
C LYS A 69 12.53 -7.72 -4.36
N ARG A 70 11.85 -7.70 -3.20
CA ARG A 70 11.01 -8.83 -2.78
C ARG A 70 9.81 -9.01 -3.71
N LEU A 71 9.18 -7.92 -4.14
CA LEU A 71 8.06 -7.95 -5.09
C LEU A 71 8.42 -8.54 -6.45
N SER A 72 9.64 -8.30 -6.94
CA SER A 72 10.06 -8.83 -8.25
C SER A 72 10.33 -10.34 -8.23
N THR A 73 10.59 -10.92 -7.06
CA THR A 73 10.88 -12.35 -6.88
C THR A 73 9.68 -13.15 -6.41
N LEU A 74 8.50 -12.54 -6.26
CA LEU A 74 7.33 -13.22 -5.72
C LEU A 74 6.65 -14.13 -6.74
N PRO A 75 6.24 -15.34 -6.32
CA PRO A 75 5.32 -16.19 -7.09
C PRO A 75 4.01 -15.48 -7.44
N GLU A 76 3.38 -15.86 -8.56
CA GLU A 76 2.18 -15.18 -9.07
C GLU A 76 0.95 -15.35 -8.16
N ASP A 77 0.84 -16.46 -7.41
CA ASP A 77 -0.21 -16.66 -6.40
C ASP A 77 -0.13 -15.62 -5.27
N LYS A 78 1.08 -15.25 -4.84
CA LYS A 78 1.30 -14.21 -3.83
C LYS A 78 1.12 -12.80 -4.41
N ALA A 79 1.36 -12.62 -5.72
CA ALA A 79 1.14 -11.35 -6.40
C ALA A 79 -0.34 -10.91 -6.39
N ALA A 80 -1.28 -11.86 -6.44
CA ALA A 80 -2.71 -11.58 -6.39
C ALA A 80 -3.14 -10.99 -5.02
N GLU A 81 -2.70 -11.57 -3.91
CA GLU A 81 -3.02 -11.06 -2.56
C GLU A 81 -2.35 -9.71 -2.29
N ILE A 82 -1.12 -9.50 -2.76
CA ILE A 82 -0.45 -8.19 -2.64
C ILE A 82 -1.19 -7.12 -3.44
N ARG A 83 -1.73 -7.48 -4.61
CA ARG A 83 -2.56 -6.57 -5.40
C ARG A 83 -3.85 -6.21 -4.67
N TRP A 84 -4.48 -7.17 -4.00
CA TRP A 84 -5.63 -6.90 -3.15
C TRP A 84 -5.26 -5.91 -2.02
N ALA A 85 -4.15 -6.14 -1.33
CA ALA A 85 -3.68 -5.23 -0.27
C ALA A 85 -3.37 -3.82 -0.81
N ALA A 86 -2.74 -3.71 -1.99
CA ALA A 86 -2.50 -2.42 -2.63
C ALA A 86 -3.82 -1.67 -2.92
N ASN A 87 -4.84 -2.36 -3.43
CA ASN A 87 -6.16 -1.76 -3.65
C ASN A 87 -6.81 -1.31 -2.33
N TYR A 88 -6.80 -2.17 -1.30
CA TYR A 88 -7.34 -1.84 0.02
C TYR A 88 -6.70 -0.56 0.57
N LEU A 89 -5.37 -0.43 0.45
CA LEU A 89 -4.64 0.77 0.85
C LEU A 89 -5.12 2.01 0.09
N PHE A 90 -5.36 1.94 -1.22
CA PHE A 90 -5.84 3.10 -1.98
C PHE A 90 -7.27 3.50 -1.65
N GLU A 91 -8.11 2.53 -1.26
CA GLU A 91 -9.51 2.78 -0.91
C GLU A 91 -9.67 3.30 0.52
N ASN A 92 -8.82 2.85 1.46
CA ASN A 92 -9.00 3.10 2.89
C ASN A 92 -7.99 4.08 3.49
N LYS A 93 -7.03 4.59 2.70
CA LYS A 93 -6.11 5.64 3.13
C LYS A 93 -6.75 7.02 3.07
N GLN A 94 -6.54 7.81 4.12
CA GLN A 94 -6.85 9.24 4.11
C GLN A 94 -5.60 10.06 3.71
N HIS A 95 -5.77 11.00 2.79
CA HIS A 95 -4.68 11.91 2.38
C HIS A 95 -4.17 12.72 3.58
N GLY A 96 -2.85 12.84 3.72
CA GLY A 96 -2.21 13.52 4.85
C GLY A 96 -1.87 12.60 6.03
N HIS A 97 -2.30 11.34 5.99
CA HIS A 97 -1.97 10.35 7.00
C HIS A 97 -1.00 9.28 6.46
N ASN A 98 -0.11 8.85 7.34
CA ASN A 98 0.91 7.82 7.16
C ASN A 98 0.41 6.42 7.56
N TYR A 99 -0.84 6.30 8.00
CA TYR A 99 -1.47 5.04 8.40
C TYR A 99 -2.59 4.61 7.45
N VAL A 100 -2.97 3.34 7.52
CA VAL A 100 -4.15 2.75 6.86
C VAL A 100 -5.19 2.41 7.92
N ASN A 101 -6.46 2.70 7.65
CA ASN A 101 -7.55 2.41 8.57
C ASN A 101 -8.12 1.02 8.36
N PHE A 102 -8.47 0.36 9.46
CA PHE A 102 -9.18 -0.90 9.48
C PHE A 102 -10.38 -0.79 10.43
N ARG A 103 -11.47 -1.42 10.03
CA ARG A 103 -12.75 -1.47 10.76
C ARG A 103 -13.09 -2.87 11.26
N SER A 104 -12.36 -3.89 10.82
CA SER A 104 -12.56 -5.29 11.22
C SER A 104 -11.22 -6.01 11.36
N THR A 105 -11.18 -6.98 12.25
CA THR A 105 -10.02 -7.83 12.52
C THR A 105 -9.63 -8.63 11.28
N ASP A 106 -10.62 -9.17 10.56
CA ASP A 106 -10.41 -10.00 9.37
C ASP A 106 -9.74 -9.22 8.23
N GLU A 107 -10.15 -7.96 8.01
CA GLU A 107 -9.53 -7.09 7.00
C GLU A 107 -8.07 -6.79 7.36
N LEU A 108 -7.78 -6.55 8.64
CA LEU A 108 -6.43 -6.29 9.14
C LEU A 108 -5.55 -7.54 8.99
N GLU A 109 -6.03 -8.69 9.45
CA GLU A 109 -5.31 -9.96 9.40
C GLU A 109 -4.98 -10.33 7.96
N ARG A 110 -5.96 -10.29 7.06
CA ARG A 110 -5.74 -10.55 5.64
C ARG A 110 -4.70 -9.61 5.05
N TYR A 111 -4.74 -8.33 5.41
CA TYR A 111 -3.78 -7.34 4.93
C TYR A 111 -2.35 -7.62 5.41
N LEU A 112 -2.17 -7.98 6.68
CA LEU A 112 -0.88 -8.36 7.24
C LEU A 112 -0.34 -9.65 6.60
N ILE A 113 -1.18 -10.67 6.42
CA ILE A 113 -0.82 -11.93 5.75
C ILE A 113 -0.38 -11.66 4.31
N ALA A 114 -1.16 -10.88 3.55
CA ALA A 114 -0.87 -10.54 2.16
C ALA A 114 0.48 -9.85 1.99
N LEU A 115 0.87 -8.98 2.93
CA LEU A 115 2.12 -8.22 2.88
C LEU A 115 3.29 -8.90 3.58
N SER A 116 3.05 -9.95 4.37
CA SER A 116 4.09 -10.71 5.07
C SER A 116 5.28 -11.19 4.21
N PRO A 117 5.12 -11.51 2.90
CA PRO A 117 6.25 -11.92 2.07
C PRO A 117 7.22 -10.76 1.75
N ILE A 118 6.74 -9.52 1.84
CA ILE A 118 7.52 -8.32 1.47
C ILE A 118 7.90 -7.48 2.69
N VAL A 119 7.13 -7.55 3.77
CA VAL A 119 7.32 -6.78 5.01
C VAL A 119 7.23 -7.71 6.23
N GLY A 120 8.24 -7.67 7.09
CA GLY A 120 8.25 -8.45 8.33
C GLY A 120 7.34 -7.86 9.41
N MET A 121 6.77 -8.70 10.28
CA MET A 121 5.76 -8.29 11.26
C MET A 121 6.20 -7.18 12.22
N ALA A 122 7.48 -7.18 12.61
CA ALA A 122 8.06 -6.15 13.49
C ALA A 122 8.05 -4.73 12.89
N ARG A 123 7.80 -4.58 11.59
CA ARG A 123 7.70 -3.30 10.89
C ARG A 123 6.33 -2.66 11.00
N TRP A 124 5.38 -3.35 11.62
CA TRP A 124 4.01 -2.88 11.80
C TRP A 124 3.79 -2.39 13.23
N LEU A 125 3.04 -1.29 13.33
CA LEU A 125 2.51 -0.78 14.59
C LEU A 125 1.02 -0.51 14.47
N ILE A 126 0.26 -1.06 15.42
CA ILE A 126 -1.19 -0.88 15.53
C ILE A 126 -1.49 0.17 16.62
N GLU A 127 -2.24 1.21 16.26
CA GLU A 127 -2.95 2.07 17.20
C GLU A 127 -4.43 1.64 17.19
N LEU A 128 -4.93 1.14 18.33
CA LEU A 128 -6.36 0.94 18.53
C LEU A 128 -6.98 2.22 19.12
N VAL A 129 -7.86 2.88 18.38
CA VAL A 129 -8.70 3.96 18.89
C VAL A 129 -10.03 3.36 19.38
N PRO A 130 -10.26 3.24 20.71
CA PRO A 130 -11.47 2.61 21.25
C PRO A 130 -12.76 3.29 20.83
N LEU A 131 -13.85 2.52 20.79
CA LEU A 131 -15.20 3.10 20.76
C LEU A 131 -15.51 3.74 22.12
N GLU A 132 -16.07 4.96 22.09
CA GLU A 132 -16.49 5.69 23.29
C GLU A 132 -17.44 4.82 24.15
N GLY A 133 -17.10 4.67 25.43
CA GLY A 133 -17.88 3.87 26.38
C GLY A 133 -17.64 2.35 26.33
N MET A 134 -16.72 1.84 25.50
CA MET A 134 -16.35 0.42 25.50
C MET A 134 -14.93 0.18 26.00
N LEU A 135 -14.71 -0.94 26.67
CA LEU A 135 -13.38 -1.37 27.10
C LEU A 135 -12.57 -1.84 25.86
N PRO A 136 -11.40 -1.23 25.58
CA PRO A 136 -10.56 -1.64 24.48
C PRO A 136 -9.93 -3.01 24.73
N VAL A 137 -9.95 -3.89 23.73
CA VAL A 137 -9.28 -5.19 23.77
C VAL A 137 -8.31 -5.29 22.60
N LEU A 138 -7.10 -4.77 22.78
CA LEU A 138 -6.06 -4.77 21.74
C LEU A 138 -5.69 -6.19 21.28
N SER A 139 -5.75 -7.18 22.17
CA SER A 139 -5.45 -8.57 21.83
C SER A 139 -6.38 -9.17 20.78
N ARG A 140 -7.60 -8.67 20.60
CA ARG A 140 -8.49 -9.08 19.51
C ARG A 140 -7.96 -8.70 18.12
N TRP A 141 -7.07 -7.71 18.06
CA TRP A 141 -6.51 -7.17 16.83
C TRP A 141 -5.07 -7.61 16.59
N ILE A 142 -4.42 -8.18 17.60
CA ILE A 142 -3.02 -8.59 17.57
C ILE A 142 -2.97 -10.05 18.00
N GLU A 143 -3.24 -10.95 17.07
CA GLU A 143 -3.07 -12.39 17.29
C GLU A 143 -1.65 -12.86 16.94
N SER A 144 -0.91 -12.09 16.11
CA SER A 144 0.42 -12.50 15.62
C SER A 144 1.56 -12.08 16.55
N GLU A 145 2.39 -13.04 16.96
CA GLU A 145 3.68 -12.78 17.60
C GLU A 145 4.53 -11.87 16.70
N GLY A 146 4.79 -10.63 17.15
CA GLY A 146 5.73 -9.72 16.50
C GLY A 146 5.14 -8.45 15.90
N VAL A 147 3.82 -8.23 15.92
CA VAL A 147 3.25 -6.90 15.63
C VAL A 147 3.13 -6.10 16.93
N ASN A 148 3.67 -4.88 16.93
CA ASN A 148 3.58 -4.00 18.08
C ASN A 148 2.23 -3.26 18.08
N GLY A 149 1.74 -2.90 19.25
CA GLY A 149 0.57 -2.03 19.31
C GLY A 149 0.32 -1.40 20.67
N PHE A 150 -0.52 -0.38 20.65
CA PHE A 150 -0.94 0.39 21.81
C PHE A 150 -2.39 0.85 21.64
N ILE A 151 -2.99 1.26 22.75
CA ILE A 151 -4.36 1.79 22.79
C ILE A 151 -4.26 3.32 22.85
N SER A 152 -4.96 4.00 21.96
CA SER A 152 -5.06 5.45 21.94
C SER A 152 -5.85 5.96 23.14
N ALA A 153 -5.46 7.11 23.69
CA ALA A 153 -6.28 7.82 24.66
C ALA A 153 -7.52 8.47 24.03
N LYS A 154 -7.57 8.58 22.70
CA LYS A 154 -8.70 9.10 21.95
C LYS A 154 -9.77 8.03 21.79
N THR A 155 -11.02 8.45 21.58
CA THR A 155 -12.13 7.56 21.26
C THR A 155 -12.76 7.91 19.91
N VAL A 156 -13.32 6.91 19.25
CA VAL A 156 -14.25 7.10 18.12
C VAL A 156 -15.68 7.04 18.62
N ARG A 157 -16.59 7.77 17.96
CA ARG A 157 -18.03 7.80 18.32
C ARG A 157 -18.91 7.04 17.33
N ASP A 158 -18.46 6.93 16.09
CA ASP A 158 -19.24 6.35 15.01
C ASP A 158 -19.26 4.82 15.11
N ARG A 159 -20.23 4.31 15.87
CA ARG A 159 -20.43 2.87 16.10
C ARG A 159 -20.83 2.11 14.84
N PHE A 160 -21.49 2.77 13.89
CA PHE A 160 -21.88 2.12 12.64
C PHE A 160 -20.64 1.84 11.78
N LYS A 161 -19.71 2.78 11.75
CA LYS A 161 -18.48 2.65 10.97
C LYS A 161 -17.38 1.85 11.68
N PHE A 162 -17.32 1.95 13.00
CA PHE A 162 -16.27 1.36 13.84
C PHE A 162 -16.89 0.62 15.04
N PRO A 163 -17.57 -0.52 14.81
CA PRO A 163 -18.31 -1.23 15.86
C PRO A 163 -17.41 -1.68 17.02
N ASP A 164 -16.16 -2.02 16.72
CA ASP A 164 -15.15 -2.51 17.67
C ASP A 164 -14.00 -1.51 17.90
N GLY A 165 -14.23 -0.24 17.54
CA GLY A 165 -13.18 0.78 17.48
C GLY A 165 -12.50 0.85 16.11
N GLN A 166 -11.57 1.78 15.99
CA GLN A 166 -10.82 2.03 14.75
C GLN A 166 -9.38 1.60 14.93
N VAL A 167 -8.88 0.72 14.05
CA VAL A 167 -7.46 0.42 13.99
C VAL A 167 -6.78 1.30 12.95
N LYS A 168 -5.66 1.88 13.34
CA LYS A 168 -4.71 2.52 12.43
C LYS A 168 -3.44 1.68 12.39
N LEU A 169 -3.07 1.26 11.19
CA LEU A 169 -1.85 0.50 10.93
C LEU A 169 -0.79 1.43 10.36
N TYR A 170 0.34 1.53 11.06
CA TYR A 170 1.51 2.31 10.64
C TYR A 170 2.58 1.37 10.10
N PHE A 171 3.20 1.77 8.99
CA PHE A 171 4.42 1.15 8.49
C PHE A 171 5.62 1.92 9.04
N LEU A 172 6.42 1.28 9.88
CA LEU A 172 7.57 1.91 10.53
C LEU A 172 8.78 1.95 9.59
N LYS A 173 9.64 2.96 9.70
CA LYS A 173 10.97 2.98 9.06
C LYS A 173 11.87 1.87 9.61
N LEU A 174 12.95 1.55 8.89
CA LEU A 174 13.91 0.49 9.29
C LEU A 174 14.58 0.78 10.63
N ASP A 175 14.86 2.05 10.89
CA ASP A 175 15.57 2.55 12.06
C ASP A 175 14.61 3.07 13.15
N ALA A 176 13.30 2.83 13.00
CA ALA A 176 12.33 3.26 13.98
C ALA A 176 12.63 2.62 15.34
N VAL A 177 12.67 3.45 16.38
CA VAL A 177 12.83 3.00 17.76
C VAL A 177 11.64 2.11 18.13
N LYS A 178 11.91 1.00 18.85
CA LYS A 178 10.84 0.12 19.34
C LYS A 178 9.89 0.90 20.24
N ILE A 179 8.61 0.92 19.85
CA ILE A 179 7.55 1.51 20.66
C ILE A 179 7.02 0.44 21.62
N THR A 180 7.07 0.73 22.92
CA THR A 180 6.60 -0.16 23.97
C THR A 180 5.08 -0.05 24.18
N LYS A 181 4.48 -1.07 24.80
CA LYS A 181 3.05 -1.09 25.16
C LYS A 181 2.72 0.11 26.04
N GLY A 182 1.71 0.89 25.66
CA GLY A 182 1.30 2.14 26.33
C GLY A 182 1.98 3.41 25.80
N GLY A 183 2.77 3.30 24.73
CA GLY A 183 3.49 4.42 24.12
C GLY A 183 2.61 5.45 23.39
N ILE A 184 3.22 6.60 23.11
CA ILE A 184 2.66 7.69 22.31
C ILE A 184 2.60 7.24 20.84
N PRO A 185 1.61 7.69 20.04
CA PRO A 185 1.63 7.47 18.61
C PRO A 185 2.97 7.82 17.97
N PRO A 186 3.44 7.04 16.99
CA PRO A 186 4.69 7.35 16.30
C PRO A 186 4.55 8.73 15.66
N ASP A 187 5.56 9.57 15.86
CA ASP A 187 5.66 10.78 15.06
C ASP A 187 5.89 10.43 13.58
N SER A 188 5.71 11.41 12.71
CA SER A 188 5.89 11.22 11.26
C SER A 188 7.31 10.80 10.88
N SER A 189 8.31 11.05 11.73
CA SER A 189 9.69 10.68 11.48
C SER A 189 9.92 9.18 11.63
N GLN A 190 9.11 8.48 12.43
CA GLN A 190 9.20 7.02 12.62
C GLN A 190 8.40 6.23 11.58
N SER A 191 7.39 6.85 10.97
CA SER A 191 6.58 6.22 9.92
C SER A 191 7.21 6.37 8.54
N SER A 192 6.97 5.39 7.68
CA SER A 192 7.50 5.32 6.32
C SER A 192 6.38 5.37 5.28
N ASN A 193 6.51 6.25 4.30
CA ASN A 193 5.66 6.24 3.10
C ASN A 193 6.11 5.20 2.07
N ALA A 194 7.26 4.53 2.28
CA ALA A 194 7.90 3.68 1.28
C ALA A 194 7.02 2.53 0.80
N LEU A 195 6.34 1.82 1.72
CA LEU A 195 5.46 0.72 1.35
C LEU A 195 4.31 1.22 0.46
N GLN A 196 3.67 2.32 0.85
CA GLN A 196 2.55 2.89 0.11
C GLN A 196 2.98 3.33 -1.28
N TYR A 197 4.15 3.97 -1.35
CA TYR A 197 4.79 4.34 -2.59
C TYR A 197 5.02 3.11 -3.48
N VAL A 198 5.69 2.07 -2.98
CA VAL A 198 6.01 0.86 -3.76
C VAL A 198 4.76 0.11 -4.21
N LEU A 199 3.77 -0.08 -3.32
CA LEU A 199 2.51 -0.74 -3.67
C LEU A 199 1.75 0.02 -4.77
N HIS A 200 1.85 1.35 -4.78
CA HIS A 200 1.30 2.19 -5.84
C HIS A 200 1.96 1.93 -7.19
N LEU A 201 3.30 1.91 -7.22
CA LEU A 201 4.04 1.62 -8.45
C LEU A 201 3.74 0.19 -8.94
N TYR A 202 3.70 -0.77 -8.02
CA TYR A 202 3.44 -2.16 -8.31
C TYR A 202 2.06 -2.38 -8.94
N ALA A 203 1.02 -1.74 -8.40
CA ALA A 203 -0.33 -1.82 -8.93
C ALA A 203 -0.43 -1.26 -10.37
N ILE A 204 0.24 -0.14 -10.65
CA ILE A 204 0.32 0.44 -11.99
C ILE A 204 1.01 -0.53 -12.95
N ASN A 205 2.18 -1.03 -12.58
CA ASN A 205 2.97 -1.95 -13.39
C ASN A 205 2.20 -3.24 -13.74
N LYS A 206 1.62 -3.92 -12.75
CA LYS A 206 0.85 -5.15 -12.97
C LYS A 206 -0.37 -4.93 -13.86
N LYS A 207 -1.03 -3.78 -13.76
CA LYS A 207 -2.18 -3.48 -14.61
C LYS A 207 -1.80 -3.12 -16.04
N ALA A 208 -0.64 -2.48 -16.24
CA ALA A 208 -0.09 -2.23 -17.57
C ALA A 208 0.16 -3.55 -18.32
N LYS A 209 0.83 -4.52 -17.67
CA LYS A 209 1.07 -5.86 -18.23
C LYS A 209 -0.22 -6.54 -18.72
N ILE A 210 -1.26 -6.55 -17.89
CA ILE A 210 -2.55 -7.19 -18.24
C ILE A 210 -3.21 -6.53 -19.47
N ILE A 211 -3.11 -5.20 -19.60
CA ILE A 211 -3.67 -4.52 -20.77
C ILE A 211 -2.89 -4.87 -22.02
N GLU A 212 -1.55 -4.91 -21.94
CA GLU A 212 -0.69 -5.29 -23.07
C GLU A 212 -0.97 -6.72 -23.54
N GLU A 213 -1.08 -7.67 -22.61
CA GLU A 213 -1.44 -9.06 -22.93
C GLU A 213 -2.77 -9.17 -23.66
N ARG A 214 -3.80 -8.45 -23.19
CA ARG A 214 -5.13 -8.41 -23.83
C ARG A 214 -5.12 -7.77 -25.21
N CYS A 215 -4.31 -6.72 -25.40
CA CYS A 215 -4.16 -6.09 -26.71
C CYS A 215 -3.45 -7.02 -27.70
N ASN A 216 -2.37 -7.69 -27.28
CA ASN A 216 -1.61 -8.59 -28.14
C ASN A 216 -2.42 -9.83 -28.53
N SER A 217 -3.19 -10.39 -27.59
CA SER A 217 -4.10 -11.52 -27.87
C SER A 217 -5.27 -11.12 -28.77
N ALA A 218 -5.77 -9.88 -28.66
CA ALA A 218 -6.76 -9.36 -29.60
C ALA A 218 -6.19 -9.13 -31.01
N SER A 219 -4.90 -8.79 -31.14
CA SER A 219 -4.23 -8.59 -32.44
C SER A 219 -3.81 -9.88 -33.14
N GLN A 220 -3.71 -11.00 -32.42
CA GLN A 220 -3.42 -12.32 -33.00
C GLN A 220 -4.69 -13.09 -33.44
N ALA A 221 -5.87 -12.59 -33.07
CA ALA A 221 -7.16 -13.17 -33.44
C ALA A 221 -7.74 -12.61 -34.76
N PHE A 222 -6.95 -11.82 -35.51
CA PHE A 222 -7.30 -11.26 -36.82
C PHE A 222 -6.23 -11.61 -37.86
#